data_AF-A0A418KG69-F1
#
_entry.id   AF-A0A418KG69-F1
#
_cell.length_a   1.000
_cell.length_b   1.000
_cell.length_c   1.000
_cell.angle_alpha   90.00
_cell.angle_beta   90.00
_cell.angle_gamma   90.00
#
_symmetry.space_group_name_H-M   'P 1'
#
loop_
_entity.id
_entity.type
_entity.pdbx_description
1 polymer ?
#
loop_
_entity_poly.entity_id
_entity_poly.type
_entity_poly.pdbx_seq_one_letter_code
_entity_poly.pdbx_strand_id
1 'polypeptide(L)'
;MPTTPVTDGSASPVSRRNLLRTATVGTGAIAAGAVLAQPAEAAARRRVFAASWEDVKSHGAAGDGVTDDLAAIMAAITSVDAGGGGVVFFPPGVYRITGPLQLGDGSDSAVSTKHHRITLQGSGRGGSPSLNFVQNTGATEIVYDGPANASAAALSLEGPLHSIAVSDLVVNANAKAGYAVRVNHVTDSLFTNVMARAATVAGWILTSRNGFPPGCVYGCGNNTLLQCWAYDPEPNAHGMVMTSGVTESITLTGNPDAANNDVIGGVYFYGGGAGTAGFYVHGADNNTVYGAQAIPSGGRTGGNSVYFQPWSGDPRFPLENVFQNIGMSQPVGGTSGTFGNIFVTFQEGDGAPVPIMPSITALSHRGVQAAYGKRVYRSRDIQTAALSAAASVTTTSFSDVAGLVVALAGAISGSSKLRVTFSGVVEKTGSGTGELALALDGTVAGHTLQQAAGGSGRQNASVTAVFDAASASPTLAVRARSSDGTAVTVHSGSILVEELY
;
A
#
# COMPACT_ATOMS: atom_id res chain seq x y z
N MET A 1 43.80 -36.73 -23.48
CA MET A 1 42.61 -35.99 -23.93
C MET A 1 41.39 -36.86 -23.65
N PRO A 2 40.26 -36.30 -23.17
CA PRO A 2 39.11 -37.10 -22.77
C PRO A 2 38.13 -37.37 -23.91
N THR A 3 37.49 -38.54 -23.89
CA THR A 3 36.23 -38.85 -24.57
C THR A 3 35.31 -39.56 -23.56
N THR A 4 34.01 -39.29 -23.65
CA THR A 4 32.91 -39.78 -22.79
C THR A 4 32.26 -41.05 -23.42
N PRO A 5 31.09 -41.63 -22.98
CA PRO A 5 30.17 -41.35 -21.84
C PRO A 5 29.58 -42.63 -21.12
N VAL A 6 28.47 -42.46 -20.37
CA VAL A 6 27.43 -43.44 -19.88
C VAL A 6 27.88 -44.45 -18.77
N THR A 7 27.11 -44.81 -17.71
CA THR A 7 25.62 -44.93 -17.51
C THR A 7 25.09 -44.56 -16.09
N ASP A 8 23.77 -44.41 -16.01
CA ASP A 8 22.89 -44.19 -14.84
C ASP A 8 22.84 -45.38 -13.84
N GLY A 9 22.37 -45.15 -12.60
CA GLY A 9 22.33 -46.16 -11.52
C GLY A 9 21.77 -45.72 -10.16
N SER A 10 20.49 -45.34 -10.11
CA SER A 10 19.54 -45.44 -8.96
C SER A 10 19.94 -44.99 -7.53
N ALA A 11 19.22 -44.00 -7.00
CA ALA A 11 19.26 -43.63 -5.59
C ALA A 11 18.62 -44.70 -4.68
N SER A 12 19.26 -45.00 -3.54
CA SER A 12 18.69 -45.77 -2.43
C SER A 12 18.59 -44.90 -1.16
N PRO A 13 17.45 -44.88 -0.45
CA PRO A 13 17.25 -43.98 0.68
C PRO A 13 18.06 -44.41 1.91
N VAL A 14 18.76 -43.45 2.53
CA VAL A 14 19.55 -43.67 3.75
C VAL A 14 18.64 -44.02 4.92
N SER A 15 18.62 -45.29 5.32
CA SER A 15 17.84 -45.72 6.49
C SER A 15 18.55 -45.39 7.80
N ARG A 16 17.77 -45.03 8.84
CA ARG A 16 18.25 -44.69 10.20
C ARG A 16 19.05 -45.81 10.90
N ARG A 17 19.14 -47.02 10.31
CA ARG A 17 19.85 -48.18 10.87
C ARG A 17 21.38 -48.14 10.73
N ASN A 18 21.92 -47.32 9.81
CA ASN A 18 23.37 -47.28 9.56
C ASN A 18 24.13 -46.23 10.41
N LEU A 19 23.44 -45.39 11.20
CA LEU A 19 24.07 -44.36 12.03
C LEU A 19 24.48 -44.83 13.44
N LEU A 20 24.33 -46.13 13.75
CA LEU A 20 24.43 -46.70 15.10
C LEU A 20 25.50 -47.81 15.24
N ARG A 21 26.52 -47.84 14.37
CA ARG A 21 27.58 -48.88 14.37
C ARG A 21 29.00 -48.42 14.69
N THR A 22 29.20 -47.18 15.15
CA THR A 22 30.53 -46.61 15.50
C THR A 22 30.72 -46.33 17.00
N ALA A 23 29.92 -46.95 17.88
CA ALA A 23 30.07 -46.84 19.33
C ALA A 23 30.06 -48.21 20.04
N THR A 24 31.22 -48.87 20.04
CA THR A 24 31.65 -49.86 21.04
C THR A 24 32.95 -49.27 21.65
N VAL A 25 33.31 -49.36 22.93
CA VAL A 25 33.11 -50.37 23.99
C VAL A 25 33.07 -49.65 25.36
N GLY A 26 32.35 -50.15 26.38
CA GLY A 26 32.33 -49.52 27.71
C GLY A 26 31.39 -50.14 28.75
N THR A 27 31.68 -51.36 29.18
CA THR A 27 31.02 -52.23 30.19
C THR A 27 30.23 -51.57 31.34
N GLY A 28 29.01 -52.06 31.63
CA GLY A 28 28.37 -51.93 32.95
C GLY A 28 26.84 -51.82 32.94
N ALA A 29 26.13 -52.93 33.21
CA ALA A 29 24.67 -52.94 33.31
C ALA A 29 24.18 -53.56 34.63
N ILE A 30 23.45 -52.80 35.45
CA ILE A 30 22.43 -53.30 36.39
C ILE A 30 21.27 -52.29 36.40
N ALA A 31 20.05 -52.78 36.26
CA ALA A 31 18.82 -51.99 36.36
C ALA A 31 18.04 -52.37 37.63
N ALA A 32 17.60 -51.38 38.41
CA ALA A 32 16.47 -51.49 39.35
C ALA A 32 16.13 -50.11 39.95
N GLY A 33 14.85 -49.86 40.26
CA GLY A 33 14.45 -48.87 41.28
C GLY A 33 13.90 -47.54 40.76
N ALA A 34 12.58 -47.44 40.73
CA ALA A 34 11.81 -46.26 40.33
C ALA A 34 12.19 -44.93 41.01
N VAL A 35 12.40 -43.90 40.20
CA VAL A 35 11.84 -42.56 40.44
C VAL A 35 11.19 -42.10 39.14
N LEU A 36 9.86 -42.08 39.09
CA LEU A 36 9.11 -41.41 38.01
C LEU A 36 9.13 -39.89 38.24
N ALA A 37 10.32 -39.29 38.16
CA ALA A 37 10.43 -37.89 37.83
C ALA A 37 10.05 -37.77 36.35
N GLN A 38 8.79 -37.42 36.06
CA GLN A 38 8.48 -36.87 34.75
C GLN A 38 9.41 -35.67 34.55
N PRO A 39 10.23 -35.62 33.47
CA PRO A 39 11.06 -34.45 33.24
C PRO A 39 10.12 -33.27 33.00
N ALA A 40 10.23 -32.23 33.84
CA ALA A 40 9.43 -31.01 33.73
C ALA A 40 9.58 -30.35 32.34
N GLU A 41 10.68 -30.65 31.62
CA GLU A 41 10.91 -30.28 30.22
C GLU A 41 9.88 -30.83 29.21
N ALA A 42 9.16 -31.92 29.52
CA ALA A 42 8.09 -32.42 28.65
C ALA A 42 6.87 -31.47 28.65
N ALA A 43 6.59 -30.81 29.78
CA ALA A 43 5.55 -29.78 29.88
C ALA A 43 6.00 -28.46 29.24
N ALA A 44 7.30 -28.16 29.24
CA ALA A 44 7.85 -26.93 28.68
C ALA A 44 7.75 -26.84 27.14
N ARG A 45 7.61 -27.97 26.43
CA ARG A 45 7.65 -28.02 24.95
C ARG A 45 6.30 -28.03 24.25
N ARG A 46 5.21 -27.63 24.92
CA ARG A 46 3.94 -27.28 24.25
C ARG A 46 3.26 -26.02 24.77
N ARG A 47 4.05 -24.97 25.05
CA ARG A 47 3.57 -23.62 24.75
C ARG A 47 3.61 -23.43 23.23
N VAL A 48 2.53 -23.83 22.56
CA VAL A 48 2.02 -22.95 21.50
C VAL A 48 1.85 -21.60 22.19
N PHE A 49 2.44 -20.53 21.66
CA PHE A 49 2.10 -19.18 22.09
C PHE A 49 0.65 -18.92 21.67
N ALA A 50 -0.30 -19.42 22.46
CA ALA A 50 -1.61 -18.79 22.54
C ALA A 50 -1.31 -17.36 22.96
N ALA A 51 -1.55 -16.41 22.06
CA ALA A 51 -1.47 -15.00 22.37
C ALA A 51 -2.28 -14.79 23.66
N SER A 52 -1.63 -14.26 24.69
CA SER A 52 -2.31 -14.00 25.96
C SER A 52 -3.44 -13.02 25.67
N TRP A 53 -4.67 -13.36 26.07
CA TRP A 53 -5.86 -12.57 25.75
C TRP A 53 -6.48 -12.09 27.06
N GLU A 54 -6.27 -10.82 27.36
CA GLU A 54 -6.69 -10.17 28.59
C GLU A 54 -7.81 -9.16 28.30
N ASP A 55 -8.95 -9.30 28.97
CA ASP A 55 -10.05 -8.33 28.92
C ASP A 55 -9.79 -7.24 29.98
N VAL A 56 -9.78 -5.96 29.59
CA VAL A 56 -9.54 -4.83 30.51
C VAL A 56 -10.49 -4.80 31.71
N LYS A 57 -11.71 -5.34 31.59
CA LYS A 57 -12.67 -5.43 32.71
C LYS A 57 -12.26 -6.47 33.76
N SER A 58 -11.52 -7.51 33.37
CA SER A 58 -10.88 -8.45 34.30
C SER A 58 -9.78 -7.79 35.14
N HIS A 59 -9.23 -6.67 34.67
CA HIS A 59 -8.24 -5.84 35.37
C HIS A 59 -8.86 -4.62 36.08
N GLY A 60 -10.20 -4.54 36.11
CA GLY A 60 -10.96 -3.54 36.87
C GLY A 60 -11.46 -2.33 36.09
N ALA A 61 -11.33 -2.30 34.75
CA ALA A 61 -11.88 -1.21 33.94
C ALA A 61 -13.41 -1.26 33.91
N ALA A 62 -14.06 -0.12 34.06
CA ALA A 62 -15.52 0.02 33.98
C ALA A 62 -15.99 0.18 32.53
N GLY A 63 -15.37 1.08 31.77
CA GLY A 63 -15.84 1.49 30.43
C GLY A 63 -17.17 2.25 30.48
N ASP A 64 -17.42 3.01 31.55
CA ASP A 64 -18.66 3.72 31.86
C ASP A 64 -18.66 5.22 31.48
N GLY A 65 -17.53 5.73 30.98
CA GLY A 65 -17.31 7.14 30.63
C GLY A 65 -16.98 8.07 31.81
N VAL A 66 -16.91 7.55 33.04
CA VAL A 66 -16.75 8.32 34.28
C VAL A 66 -15.53 7.87 35.08
N THR A 67 -15.38 6.56 35.29
CA THR A 67 -14.26 5.93 35.98
C THR A 67 -12.96 6.14 35.20
N ASP A 68 -11.86 6.44 35.89
CA ASP A 68 -10.52 6.49 35.29
C ASP A 68 -9.97 5.06 35.09
N ASP A 69 -10.10 4.55 33.88
CA ASP A 69 -9.75 3.19 33.50
C ASP A 69 -8.25 3.02 33.19
N LEU A 70 -7.47 4.09 33.16
CA LEU A 70 -6.06 4.08 32.73
C LEU A 70 -5.21 3.03 33.46
N ALA A 71 -5.35 2.94 34.79
CA ALA A 71 -4.59 1.98 35.59
C ALA A 71 -4.96 0.52 35.29
N ALA A 72 -6.24 0.23 35.07
CA ALA A 72 -6.73 -1.10 34.73
C ALA A 72 -6.31 -1.53 33.32
N ILE A 73 -6.37 -0.62 32.35
CA ILE A 73 -5.90 -0.87 30.98
C ILE A 73 -4.39 -1.14 30.97
N MET A 74 -3.60 -0.35 31.72
CA MET A 74 -2.15 -0.58 31.85
C MET A 74 -1.81 -1.89 32.57
N ALA A 75 -2.63 -2.34 33.53
CA ALA A 75 -2.47 -3.65 34.15
C ALA A 75 -2.70 -4.80 33.15
N ALA A 76 -3.74 -4.69 32.31
CA ALA A 76 -3.98 -5.66 31.23
C ALA A 76 -2.81 -5.71 30.22
N ILE A 77 -2.29 -4.55 29.79
CA ILE A 77 -1.09 -4.45 28.92
C ILE A 77 0.13 -5.09 29.59
N THR A 78 0.37 -4.81 30.87
CA THR A 78 1.49 -5.39 31.63
C THR A 78 1.38 -6.91 31.73
N SER A 79 0.15 -7.44 31.87
CA SER A 79 -0.12 -8.87 31.96
C SER A 79 0.23 -9.60 30.66
N VAL A 80 -0.20 -9.09 29.50
CA VAL A 80 0.14 -9.69 28.20
C VAL A 80 1.62 -9.53 27.83
N ASP A 81 2.25 -8.43 28.22
CA ASP A 81 3.67 -8.18 27.97
C ASP A 81 4.58 -9.12 28.79
N ALA A 82 4.20 -9.42 30.04
CA ALA A 82 4.85 -10.47 30.84
C ALA A 82 4.71 -11.88 30.20
N GLY A 83 3.69 -12.08 29.35
CA GLY A 83 3.55 -13.26 28.49
C GLY A 83 4.44 -13.26 27.24
N GLY A 84 5.13 -12.16 26.96
CA GLY A 84 5.94 -11.92 25.76
C GLY A 84 5.15 -11.35 24.58
N GLY A 85 3.90 -10.92 24.78
CA GLY A 85 2.99 -10.41 23.76
C GLY A 85 1.58 -11.00 23.88
N GLY A 86 0.60 -10.30 23.31
CA GLY A 86 -0.80 -10.71 23.39
C GLY A 86 -1.82 -9.68 22.90
N VAL A 87 -3.08 -9.98 23.17
CA VAL A 87 -4.26 -9.17 22.85
C VAL A 87 -4.83 -8.60 24.14
N VAL A 88 -4.85 -7.27 24.24
CA VAL A 88 -5.67 -6.56 25.23
C VAL A 88 -6.99 -6.21 24.57
N PHE A 89 -8.07 -6.80 25.09
CA PHE A 89 -9.40 -6.63 24.55
C PHE A 89 -10.22 -5.66 25.38
N PHE A 90 -10.95 -4.80 24.67
CA PHE A 90 -11.82 -3.79 25.22
C PHE A 90 -13.26 -4.09 24.77
N PRO A 91 -14.11 -4.63 25.68
CA PRO A 91 -15.54 -4.74 25.43
C PRO A 91 -16.17 -3.37 25.08
N PRO A 92 -17.37 -3.33 24.49
CA PRO A 92 -18.10 -2.09 24.25
C PRO A 92 -18.17 -1.20 25.49
N GLY A 93 -17.90 0.09 25.32
CA GLY A 93 -17.81 1.04 26.44
C GLY A 93 -17.00 2.28 26.12
N VAL A 94 -17.06 3.26 27.03
CA VAL A 94 -16.28 4.51 26.97
C VAL A 94 -15.29 4.48 28.12
N TYR A 95 -14.00 4.35 27.79
CA TYR A 95 -12.92 4.18 28.76
C TYR A 95 -12.20 5.50 28.95
N ARG A 96 -12.39 6.13 30.12
CA ARG A 96 -11.78 7.43 30.42
C ARG A 96 -10.35 7.23 30.89
N ILE A 97 -9.40 8.01 30.37
CA ILE A 97 -8.00 7.97 30.80
C ILE A 97 -7.53 9.37 31.22
N THR A 98 -7.02 9.53 32.45
CA THR A 98 -6.53 10.85 32.95
C THR A 98 -5.15 11.26 32.44
N GLY A 99 -4.53 10.44 31.60
CA GLY A 99 -3.25 10.70 30.94
C GLY A 99 -3.10 9.85 29.67
N PRO A 100 -1.98 9.96 28.93
CA PRO A 100 -1.74 9.17 27.74
C PRO A 100 -1.76 7.66 28.04
N LEU A 101 -2.47 6.88 27.23
CA LEU A 101 -2.30 5.44 27.18
C LEU A 101 -0.98 5.16 26.43
N GLN A 102 0.10 4.97 27.17
CA GLN A 102 1.45 4.83 26.62
C GLN A 102 1.87 3.37 26.50
N LEU A 103 2.20 2.93 25.28
CA LEU A 103 2.96 1.70 25.05
C LEU A 103 4.43 2.03 24.78
N GLY A 104 5.32 1.18 25.28
CA GLY A 104 6.76 1.35 25.17
C GLY A 104 7.39 2.41 26.09
N ASP A 105 8.71 2.39 26.06
CA ASP A 105 9.66 3.27 26.75
C ASP A 105 10.95 3.46 25.95
N GLY A 106 10.87 3.27 24.63
CA GLY A 106 12.02 3.47 23.76
C GLY A 106 12.46 4.93 23.75
N SER A 107 13.74 5.15 23.51
CA SER A 107 14.38 6.47 23.56
C SER A 107 15.47 6.55 22.51
N ASP A 108 16.01 7.76 22.26
CA ASP A 108 17.16 7.99 21.38
C ASP A 108 18.39 7.10 21.73
N SER A 109 18.46 6.54 22.94
CA SER A 109 19.58 5.71 23.41
C SER A 109 19.29 4.20 23.53
N ALA A 110 18.03 3.77 23.43
CA ALA A 110 17.68 2.34 23.56
C ALA A 110 16.34 1.97 22.89
N VAL A 111 16.28 0.75 22.36
CA VAL A 111 15.02 0.04 22.03
C VAL A 111 14.15 -0.05 23.29
N SER A 112 12.83 -0.01 23.14
CA SER A 112 11.94 -0.21 24.29
C SER A 112 12.15 -1.60 24.91
N THR A 113 12.02 -1.67 26.23
CA THR A 113 12.15 -2.92 26.99
C THR A 113 10.83 -3.65 27.24
N LYS A 114 9.71 -3.06 26.79
CA LYS A 114 8.34 -3.50 27.13
C LYS A 114 7.33 -3.21 26.02
N HIS A 115 6.17 -3.84 26.15
CA HIS A 115 4.97 -3.66 25.33
C HIS A 115 5.18 -3.91 23.82
N HIS A 116 6.02 -4.90 23.48
CA HIS A 116 6.20 -5.38 22.11
C HIS A 116 5.17 -6.47 21.77
N ARG A 117 4.80 -6.62 20.49
CA ARG A 117 3.84 -7.65 20.04
C ARG A 117 2.47 -7.56 20.76
N ILE A 118 2.02 -6.33 21.05
CA ILE A 118 0.74 -6.05 21.71
C ILE A 118 -0.32 -5.66 20.68
N THR A 119 -1.48 -6.31 20.74
CA THR A 119 -2.68 -5.93 20.01
C THR A 119 -3.68 -5.26 20.96
N LEU A 120 -4.09 -4.03 20.67
CA LEU A 120 -5.23 -3.37 21.34
C LEU A 120 -6.48 -3.60 20.48
N GLN A 121 -7.40 -4.46 20.90
CA GLN A 121 -8.59 -4.84 20.13
C GLN A 121 -9.87 -4.30 20.80
N GLY A 122 -10.55 -3.38 20.13
CA GLY A 122 -11.89 -2.92 20.52
C GLY A 122 -13.01 -3.71 19.86
N SER A 123 -14.23 -3.20 20.02
CA SER A 123 -15.47 -3.82 19.52
C SER A 123 -16.14 -3.01 18.39
N GLY A 124 -15.50 -1.97 17.87
CA GLY A 124 -15.93 -1.25 16.68
C GLY A 124 -15.44 0.20 16.61
N ARG A 125 -15.25 0.71 15.38
CA ARG A 125 -14.70 2.06 15.05
C ARG A 125 -15.51 3.30 15.48
N GLY A 126 -16.54 3.16 16.30
CA GLY A 126 -17.44 4.26 16.64
C GLY A 126 -18.48 4.60 15.56
N GLY A 127 -19.17 5.70 15.79
CA GLY A 127 -20.09 6.33 14.84
C GLY A 127 -20.07 7.84 14.97
N SER A 128 -20.57 8.53 13.94
CA SER A 128 -20.71 9.99 13.96
C SER A 128 -22.17 10.38 13.68
N PRO A 129 -22.78 11.28 14.48
CA PRO A 129 -24.10 11.83 14.18
C PRO A 129 -24.16 12.57 12.84
N SER A 130 -23.03 13.12 12.38
CA SER A 130 -22.92 13.92 11.16
C SER A 130 -22.61 13.08 9.90
N LEU A 131 -22.24 11.81 10.06
CA LEU A 131 -21.89 10.91 8.94
C LEU A 131 -22.77 9.65 8.95
N ASN A 132 -23.80 9.66 8.11
CA ASN A 132 -24.75 8.55 7.93
C ASN A 132 -24.13 7.23 7.39
N PHE A 133 -22.81 7.21 7.15
CA PHE A 133 -22.03 6.03 6.71
C PHE A 133 -21.26 5.34 7.85
N VAL A 134 -21.30 5.88 9.07
CA VAL A 134 -20.56 5.33 10.21
C VAL A 134 -21.48 5.24 11.42
N GLN A 135 -22.14 4.09 11.57
CA GLN A 135 -22.93 3.73 12.74
C GLN A 135 -22.52 2.33 13.24
N ASN A 136 -21.46 2.26 14.06
CA ASN A 136 -21.28 1.13 14.98
C ASN A 136 -21.84 1.53 16.36
N THR A 137 -23.10 1.20 16.60
CA THR A 137 -23.65 1.14 17.97
C THR A 137 -22.93 0.03 18.74
N GLY A 138 -22.40 0.33 19.93
CA GLY A 138 -21.62 -0.63 20.72
C GLY A 138 -20.12 -0.66 20.39
N ALA A 139 -19.59 0.45 19.89
CA ALA A 139 -18.15 0.66 19.74
C ALA A 139 -17.39 0.71 21.08
N THR A 140 -16.07 0.62 20.98
CA THR A 140 -15.15 0.92 22.08
C THR A 140 -14.52 2.28 21.86
N GLU A 141 -14.62 3.20 22.83
CA GLU A 141 -14.01 4.52 22.76
C GLU A 141 -13.08 4.76 23.96
N ILE A 142 -11.83 5.13 23.70
CA ILE A 142 -10.87 5.58 24.71
C ILE A 142 -10.86 7.12 24.69
N VAL A 143 -11.17 7.76 25.82
CA VAL A 143 -11.30 9.22 25.93
C VAL A 143 -10.23 9.80 26.85
N TYR A 144 -9.37 10.65 26.30
CA TYR A 144 -8.41 11.41 27.08
C TYR A 144 -9.11 12.49 27.92
N ASP A 145 -9.03 12.40 29.24
CA ASP A 145 -9.56 13.38 30.18
C ASP A 145 -8.46 14.04 31.04
N GLY A 146 -7.19 13.88 30.65
CA GLY A 146 -6.07 14.60 31.24
C GLY A 146 -6.07 16.11 30.95
N PRO A 147 -5.07 16.85 31.45
CA PRO A 147 -4.93 18.28 31.18
C PRO A 147 -4.79 18.60 29.68
N ALA A 148 -5.30 19.74 29.24
CA ALA A 148 -5.12 20.18 27.85
C ALA A 148 -3.62 20.39 27.54
N ASN A 149 -3.12 19.70 26.52
CA ASN A 149 -1.70 19.64 26.17
C ASN A 149 -1.51 19.27 24.69
N ALA A 150 -1.10 20.24 23.88
CA ALA A 150 -0.82 20.09 22.45
C ALA A 150 0.34 19.11 22.12
N SER A 151 1.16 18.74 23.11
CA SER A 151 2.23 17.74 22.96
C SER A 151 1.82 16.33 23.41
N ALA A 152 0.67 16.18 24.09
CA ALA A 152 0.17 14.88 24.53
C ALA A 152 -0.54 14.12 23.40
N ALA A 153 -0.54 12.79 23.48
CA ALA A 153 -1.39 11.92 22.69
C ALA A 153 -2.38 11.17 23.60
N ALA A 154 -3.57 10.83 23.11
CA ALA A 154 -4.49 9.95 23.83
C ALA A 154 -3.97 8.50 23.86
N LEU A 155 -3.53 7.98 22.70
CA LEU A 155 -2.75 6.76 22.54
C LEU A 155 -1.35 7.13 22.05
N SER A 156 -0.31 6.79 22.83
CA SER A 156 1.09 7.08 22.49
C SER A 156 1.88 5.78 22.37
N LEU A 157 2.33 5.44 21.17
CA LEU A 157 3.24 4.32 20.93
C LEU A 157 4.66 4.89 20.86
N GLU A 158 5.48 4.62 21.86
CA GLU A 158 6.76 5.28 22.13
C GLU A 158 7.94 4.33 21.95
N GLY A 159 8.42 4.25 20.71
CA GLY A 159 9.47 3.34 20.25
C GLY A 159 10.91 3.83 20.41
N PRO A 160 11.91 3.00 20.00
CA PRO A 160 11.75 1.84 19.12
C PRO A 160 10.87 0.70 19.67
N LEU A 161 9.81 0.38 18.93
CA LEU A 161 8.80 -0.64 19.21
C LEU A 161 8.51 -1.41 17.92
N HIS A 162 8.20 -2.71 18.01
CA HIS A 162 7.84 -3.49 16.84
C HIS A 162 6.55 -4.32 17.03
N SER A 163 5.87 -4.59 15.92
CA SER A 163 4.73 -5.51 15.83
C SER A 163 3.54 -5.15 16.73
N ILE A 164 3.23 -3.86 16.86
CA ILE A 164 2.02 -3.39 17.53
C ILE A 164 0.82 -3.59 16.60
N ALA A 165 -0.35 -3.85 17.16
CA ALA A 165 -1.60 -3.75 16.42
C ALA A 165 -2.65 -2.96 17.20
N VAL A 166 -3.50 -2.23 16.49
CA VAL A 166 -4.65 -1.51 17.07
C VAL A 166 -5.83 -1.69 16.13
N SER A 167 -6.93 -2.23 16.65
CA SER A 167 -8.08 -2.62 15.84
C SER A 167 -9.41 -2.23 16.46
N ASP A 168 -10.35 -1.78 15.63
CA ASP A 168 -11.76 -1.55 15.98
C ASP A 168 -11.98 -0.67 17.22
N LEU A 169 -11.23 0.43 17.30
CA LEU A 169 -11.20 1.37 18.42
C LEU A 169 -11.49 2.80 17.96
N VAL A 170 -12.18 3.58 18.80
CA VAL A 170 -12.14 5.05 18.76
C VAL A 170 -11.09 5.52 19.76
N VAL A 171 -10.22 6.42 19.33
CA VAL A 171 -9.25 7.12 20.18
C VAL A 171 -9.60 8.61 20.15
N ASN A 172 -10.10 9.12 21.26
CA ASN A 172 -10.67 10.45 21.38
C ASN A 172 -9.76 11.34 22.23
N ALA A 173 -9.16 12.35 21.58
CA ALA A 173 -8.31 13.37 22.21
C ALA A 173 -9.10 14.47 22.95
N ASN A 174 -10.44 14.45 22.86
CA ASN A 174 -11.38 15.20 23.69
C ASN A 174 -11.19 16.72 23.69
N ALA A 175 -10.72 17.29 22.57
CA ALA A 175 -10.31 18.69 22.43
C ALA A 175 -9.23 19.14 23.44
N LYS A 176 -8.51 18.18 24.04
CA LYS A 176 -7.51 18.39 25.10
C LYS A 176 -6.12 17.93 24.69
N ALA A 177 -5.98 16.73 24.15
CA ALA A 177 -4.69 16.24 23.67
C ALA A 177 -4.35 16.83 22.29
N GLY A 178 -3.05 17.01 22.02
CA GLY A 178 -2.51 17.35 20.71
C GLY A 178 -2.89 16.32 19.65
N TYR A 179 -2.68 15.05 20.01
CA TYR A 179 -2.82 13.94 19.10
C TYR A 179 -3.84 12.95 19.64
N ALA A 180 -4.63 12.32 18.76
CA ALA A 180 -5.40 11.15 19.18
C ALA A 180 -4.46 9.92 19.19
N VAL A 181 -3.83 9.60 18.05
CA VAL A 181 -2.86 8.50 17.96
C VAL A 181 -1.48 9.03 17.56
N ARG A 182 -0.46 8.73 18.38
CA ARG A 182 0.95 8.92 18.05
C ARG A 182 1.62 7.57 17.82
N VAL A 183 2.30 7.47 16.68
CA VAL A 183 3.14 6.35 16.25
C VAL A 183 4.56 6.88 16.16
N ASN A 184 5.35 6.74 17.22
CA ASN A 184 6.69 7.32 17.33
C ASN A 184 7.78 6.25 17.30
N HIS A 185 8.54 6.17 16.22
CA HIS A 185 9.61 5.18 15.99
C HIS A 185 9.10 3.73 16.15
N VAL A 186 7.92 3.44 15.60
CA VAL A 186 7.29 2.12 15.66
C VAL A 186 7.43 1.44 14.29
N THR A 187 7.72 0.14 14.26
CA THR A 187 7.83 -0.63 13.01
C THR A 187 6.92 -1.85 12.93
N ASP A 188 6.71 -2.33 11.70
CA ASP A 188 6.09 -3.62 11.38
C ASP A 188 4.70 -3.81 12.04
N SER A 189 3.94 -2.72 12.15
CA SER A 189 2.69 -2.64 12.94
C SER A 189 1.44 -2.45 12.08
N LEU A 190 0.29 -2.93 12.58
CA LEU A 190 -0.98 -2.95 11.83
C LEU A 190 -2.11 -2.21 12.59
N PHE A 191 -2.59 -1.13 12.00
CA PHE A 191 -3.74 -0.38 12.48
C PHE A 191 -4.93 -0.69 11.56
N THR A 192 -6.04 -1.20 12.10
CA THR A 192 -7.20 -1.58 11.29
C THR A 192 -8.48 -0.97 11.86
N ASN A 193 -9.22 -0.20 11.05
CA ASN A 193 -10.55 0.30 11.43
C ASN A 193 -10.54 1.18 12.69
N VAL A 194 -9.46 1.96 12.90
CA VAL A 194 -9.28 2.85 14.07
C VAL A 194 -9.72 4.27 13.74
N MET A 195 -10.53 4.88 14.60
CA MET A 195 -10.97 6.28 14.47
C MET A 195 -10.28 7.18 15.49
N ALA A 196 -9.34 8.02 15.03
CA ALA A 196 -8.86 9.17 15.77
C ALA A 196 -9.91 10.29 15.76
N ARG A 197 -10.16 10.97 16.89
CA ARG A 197 -11.06 12.14 16.91
C ARG A 197 -10.72 13.23 17.93
N ALA A 198 -11.25 14.44 17.71
CA ALA A 198 -11.16 15.60 18.60
C ALA A 198 -9.73 15.96 19.05
N ALA A 199 -8.78 15.84 18.12
CA ALA A 199 -7.38 16.20 18.34
C ALA A 199 -7.14 17.69 18.08
N THR A 200 -6.32 18.32 18.91
CA THR A 200 -6.02 19.77 18.83
C THR A 200 -4.90 20.11 17.83
N VAL A 201 -4.07 19.13 17.44
CA VAL A 201 -2.95 19.27 16.49
C VAL A 201 -3.08 18.29 15.32
N ALA A 202 -3.24 16.98 15.54
CA ALA A 202 -3.50 16.03 14.47
C ALA A 202 -4.22 14.76 14.93
N GLY A 203 -5.12 14.20 14.12
CA GLY A 203 -5.74 12.90 14.42
C GLY A 203 -4.68 11.80 14.56
N TRP A 204 -3.79 11.72 13.58
CA TRP A 204 -2.63 10.81 13.58
C TRP A 204 -1.32 11.58 13.44
N ILE A 205 -0.28 11.12 14.12
CA ILE A 205 1.11 11.48 13.82
C ILE A 205 1.98 10.23 13.71
N LEU A 206 2.63 10.07 12.57
CA LEU A 206 3.71 9.12 12.33
C LEU A 206 5.02 9.91 12.38
N THR A 207 5.91 9.55 13.31
CA THR A 207 7.14 10.30 13.58
C THR A 207 8.25 9.43 14.17
N SER A 208 9.45 9.96 14.32
CA SER A 208 10.63 9.24 14.79
C SER A 208 11.30 9.89 15.99
N ARG A 209 12.17 9.14 16.68
CA ARG A 209 13.14 9.69 17.64
C ARG A 209 14.15 10.60 16.95
N ASN A 210 14.87 11.44 17.71
CA ASN A 210 15.86 12.40 17.19
C ASN A 210 17.21 11.73 16.83
N GLY A 211 17.28 10.39 16.84
CA GLY A 211 18.41 9.59 16.38
C GLY A 211 18.05 8.09 16.29
N PHE A 212 18.90 7.29 15.65
CA PHE A 212 18.78 5.82 15.62
C PHE A 212 19.36 5.22 16.91
N PRO A 213 18.56 4.53 17.75
CA PRO A 213 19.09 3.87 18.93
C PRO A 213 19.93 2.64 18.55
N PRO A 214 20.86 2.19 19.40
CA PRO A 214 21.74 1.06 19.08
C PRO A 214 20.95 -0.19 18.67
N GLY A 215 21.26 -0.71 17.48
CA GLY A 215 20.56 -1.86 16.88
C GLY A 215 19.31 -1.53 16.05
N CYS A 216 18.91 -0.26 15.95
CA CYS A 216 17.85 0.20 15.06
C CYS A 216 18.43 0.72 13.74
N VAL A 217 17.77 0.42 12.63
CA VAL A 217 18.13 0.90 11.28
C VAL A 217 16.95 1.50 10.50
N TYR A 218 15.78 1.58 11.14
CA TYR A 218 14.54 2.17 10.60
C TYR A 218 13.91 3.07 11.65
N GLY A 219 13.22 4.12 11.21
CA GLY A 219 12.49 5.05 12.08
C GLY A 219 11.07 4.56 12.39
N CYS A 220 10.06 5.31 11.98
CA CYS A 220 8.67 4.88 11.99
C CYS A 220 8.30 4.36 10.60
N GLY A 221 8.30 3.04 10.41
CA GLY A 221 8.10 2.46 9.09
C GLY A 221 7.73 1.00 9.02
N ASN A 222 7.37 0.53 7.82
CA ASN A 222 6.70 -0.75 7.57
C ASN A 222 5.37 -0.89 8.33
N ASN A 223 4.66 0.21 8.59
CA ASN A 223 3.36 0.17 9.26
C ASN A 223 2.23 0.24 8.23
N THR A 224 1.16 -0.52 8.45
CA THR A 224 -0.06 -0.48 7.62
C THR A 224 -1.24 0.07 8.40
N LEU A 225 -1.88 1.11 7.86
CA LEU A 225 -3.10 1.74 8.36
C LEU A 225 -4.26 1.42 7.41
N LEU A 226 -5.00 0.34 7.70
CA LEU A 226 -6.13 -0.13 6.90
C LEU A 226 -7.45 0.46 7.42
N GLN A 227 -8.14 1.24 6.59
CA GLN A 227 -9.43 1.87 6.92
C GLN A 227 -9.40 2.69 8.22
N CYS A 228 -8.29 3.38 8.49
CA CYS A 228 -8.14 4.27 9.65
C CYS A 228 -8.67 5.69 9.34
N TRP A 229 -9.13 6.41 10.36
CA TRP A 229 -9.85 7.67 10.21
C TRP A 229 -9.29 8.74 11.13
N ALA A 230 -9.37 10.00 10.70
CA ALA A 230 -9.34 11.17 11.57
C ALA A 230 -10.68 11.88 11.43
N TYR A 231 -11.41 12.10 12.52
CA TYR A 231 -12.75 12.68 12.52
C TYR A 231 -12.87 13.80 13.56
N ASP A 232 -13.80 14.74 13.40
CA ASP A 232 -14.04 15.81 14.37
C ASP A 232 -12.76 16.58 14.81
N PRO A 233 -11.84 16.95 13.91
CA PRO A 233 -10.61 17.64 14.29
C PRO A 233 -10.91 19.08 14.70
N GLU A 234 -10.13 19.62 15.63
CA GLU A 234 -10.20 21.05 15.96
C GLU A 234 -9.87 21.93 14.73
N PRO A 235 -10.31 23.21 14.69
CA PRO A 235 -10.20 24.07 13.50
C PRO A 235 -8.78 24.25 12.93
N ASN A 236 -7.75 24.04 13.74
CA ASN A 236 -6.33 24.15 13.37
C ASN A 236 -5.61 22.79 13.25
N ALA A 237 -6.33 21.66 13.40
CA ALA A 237 -5.72 20.34 13.43
C ALA A 237 -5.66 19.68 12.03
N HIS A 238 -4.65 18.84 11.84
CA HIS A 238 -4.43 18.00 10.67
C HIS A 238 -5.20 16.67 10.78
N GLY A 239 -5.44 16.01 9.64
CA GLY A 239 -5.96 14.64 9.65
C GLY A 239 -4.86 13.66 10.07
N MET A 240 -3.77 13.64 9.32
CA MET A 240 -2.55 12.91 9.63
C MET A 240 -1.31 13.74 9.32
N VAL A 241 -0.31 13.65 10.20
CA VAL A 241 1.05 14.16 10.02
C VAL A 241 2.00 12.98 9.80
N MET A 242 2.84 13.06 8.78
CA MET A 242 4.00 12.20 8.55
C MET A 242 5.24 13.08 8.59
N THR A 243 6.13 12.85 9.56
CA THR A 243 7.29 13.73 9.77
C THR A 243 8.50 12.98 10.33
N SER A 244 9.71 13.45 10.07
CA SER A 244 10.83 13.12 10.96
C SER A 244 10.65 13.82 12.31
N GLY A 245 11.17 13.22 13.36
CA GLY A 245 11.33 13.85 14.67
C GLY A 245 12.78 14.20 15.00
N VAL A 246 13.69 14.17 14.01
CA VAL A 246 14.99 14.84 14.16
C VAL A 246 14.86 16.35 14.05
N THR A 247 15.87 17.07 14.49
CA THR A 247 15.87 18.54 14.42
C THR A 247 15.97 19.04 12.99
N GLU A 248 15.11 20.00 12.62
CA GLU A 248 14.99 20.58 11.27
C GLU A 248 16.29 21.14 10.66
N SER A 249 17.32 21.42 11.45
CA SER A 249 18.62 21.88 10.96
C SER A 249 19.50 20.76 10.37
N ILE A 250 19.04 19.51 10.37
CA ILE A 250 19.80 18.32 9.98
C ILE A 250 19.25 17.74 8.66
N THR A 251 20.14 17.32 7.76
CA THR A 251 19.80 16.59 6.54
C THR A 251 19.29 15.19 6.86
N LEU A 252 18.18 14.76 6.25
CA LEU A 252 17.53 13.48 6.58
C LEU A 252 18.24 12.24 6.03
N THR A 253 19.14 12.38 5.06
CA THR A 253 19.97 11.28 4.56
C THR A 253 20.74 10.61 5.70
N GLY A 254 20.38 9.36 6.03
CA GLY A 254 21.00 8.59 7.12
C GLY A 254 20.46 8.91 8.52
N ASN A 255 19.31 9.57 8.64
CA ASN A 255 18.62 9.87 9.90
C ASN A 255 17.20 9.25 9.91
N PRO A 256 16.61 8.99 11.09
CA PRO A 256 15.29 8.37 11.18
C PRO A 256 14.15 9.34 10.85
N ASP A 257 13.13 8.86 10.16
CA ASP A 257 11.96 9.63 9.76
C ASP A 257 10.69 8.77 9.77
N ALA A 258 9.61 9.22 9.11
CA ALA A 258 8.42 8.42 8.86
C ALA A 258 8.50 7.86 7.43
N ALA A 259 9.07 6.65 7.30
CA ALA A 259 9.37 6.00 6.03
C ALA A 259 8.52 4.75 5.80
N ASN A 260 8.28 4.32 4.57
CA ASN A 260 7.68 3.00 4.27
C ASN A 260 6.33 2.71 4.97
N ASN A 261 5.44 3.70 5.17
CA ASN A 261 4.12 3.47 5.78
C ASN A 261 3.02 3.41 4.71
N ASP A 262 2.13 2.42 4.81
CA ASP A 262 0.98 2.22 3.92
C ASP A 262 -0.32 2.67 4.58
N VAL A 263 -1.09 3.55 3.92
CA VAL A 263 -2.39 4.04 4.39
C VAL A 263 -3.45 3.70 3.35
N ILE A 264 -4.29 2.72 3.67
CA ILE A 264 -5.18 2.07 2.71
C ILE A 264 -6.64 2.34 3.08
N GLY A 265 -7.28 3.25 2.34
CA GLY A 265 -8.66 3.68 2.56
C GLY A 265 -8.82 4.67 3.73
N GLY A 266 -10.02 4.73 4.29
CA GLY A 266 -10.34 5.63 5.40
C GLY A 266 -10.59 7.09 5.00
N VAL A 267 -10.93 7.92 6.00
CA VAL A 267 -11.25 9.33 5.82
C VAL A 267 -10.55 10.18 6.87
N TYR A 268 -9.79 11.16 6.39
CA TYR A 268 -8.96 12.06 7.17
C TYR A 268 -9.56 13.46 7.11
N PHE A 269 -10.45 13.74 8.06
CA PHE A 269 -10.93 15.10 8.26
C PHE A 269 -9.82 15.99 8.83
N TYR A 270 -9.81 17.26 8.45
CA TYR A 270 -8.89 18.28 8.97
C TYR A 270 -9.62 19.60 9.21
N GLY A 271 -9.06 20.50 10.03
CA GLY A 271 -9.76 21.71 10.49
C GLY A 271 -10.24 22.63 9.36
N GLY A 272 -9.47 22.78 8.29
CA GLY A 272 -9.83 23.54 7.07
C GLY A 272 -9.28 24.97 7.03
N GLY A 273 -8.74 25.46 8.16
CA GLY A 273 -8.01 26.73 8.25
C GLY A 273 -6.71 26.74 7.45
N ALA A 274 -6.21 27.94 7.12
CA ALA A 274 -4.92 28.11 6.47
C ALA A 274 -3.79 27.45 7.29
N GLY A 275 -2.92 26.69 6.62
CA GLY A 275 -1.85 25.91 7.26
C GLY A 275 -2.26 24.48 7.67
N THR A 276 -3.55 24.18 7.80
CA THR A 276 -4.02 22.81 8.09
C THR A 276 -3.99 21.92 6.85
N ALA A 277 -3.89 20.60 7.05
CA ALA A 277 -4.04 19.64 5.96
C ALA A 277 -4.63 18.29 6.36
N GLY A 278 -5.30 17.62 5.41
CA GLY A 278 -5.76 16.23 5.57
C GLY A 278 -4.58 15.28 5.75
N PHE A 279 -3.60 15.39 4.86
CA PHE A 279 -2.28 14.77 4.96
C PHE A 279 -1.21 15.87 4.95
N TYR A 280 -0.44 15.98 6.01
CA TYR A 280 0.71 16.87 6.12
C TYR A 280 1.98 16.03 6.12
N VAL A 281 2.84 16.22 5.12
CA VAL A 281 4.05 15.43 4.92
C VAL A 281 5.25 16.37 5.00
N HIS A 282 6.17 16.13 5.94
CA HIS A 282 7.25 17.05 6.27
C HIS A 282 8.51 16.30 6.70
N GLY A 283 9.50 16.17 5.82
CA GLY A 283 10.69 15.40 6.19
C GLY A 283 10.40 13.92 6.44
N ALA A 284 9.61 13.31 5.55
CA ALA A 284 9.21 11.91 5.58
C ALA A 284 9.35 11.35 4.16
N ASP A 285 9.79 10.10 3.99
CA ASP A 285 9.93 9.48 2.67
C ASP A 285 9.13 8.18 2.45
N ASN A 286 9.08 7.72 1.20
CA ASN A 286 8.59 6.39 0.79
C ASN A 286 7.24 5.90 1.38
N ASN A 287 6.32 6.79 1.77
CA ASN A 287 4.99 6.42 2.26
C ASN A 287 4.00 6.28 1.11
N THR A 288 3.08 5.31 1.20
CA THR A 288 1.98 5.13 0.25
C THR A 288 0.63 5.41 0.89
N VAL A 289 -0.19 6.23 0.24
CA VAL A 289 -1.59 6.46 0.60
C VAL A 289 -2.46 6.03 -0.58
N TYR A 290 -3.37 5.10 -0.38
CA TYR A 290 -4.20 4.50 -1.43
C TYR A 290 -5.69 4.53 -1.07
N GLY A 291 -6.52 5.16 -1.91
CA GLY A 291 -7.98 5.12 -1.80
C GLY A 291 -8.57 5.86 -0.60
N ALA A 292 -7.80 6.71 0.07
CA ALA A 292 -8.23 7.51 1.21
C ALA A 292 -8.98 8.80 0.80
N GLN A 293 -9.67 9.44 1.74
CA GLN A 293 -10.31 10.74 1.54
C GLN A 293 -9.72 11.80 2.48
N ALA A 294 -9.59 13.04 2.01
CA ALA A 294 -9.16 14.20 2.81
C ALA A 294 -10.21 15.32 2.74
N ILE A 295 -10.86 15.61 3.87
CA ILE A 295 -12.06 16.46 3.92
C ILE A 295 -11.93 17.59 4.97
N PRO A 296 -12.05 18.88 4.61
CA PRO A 296 -12.08 19.96 5.59
C PRO A 296 -13.39 19.95 6.38
N SER A 297 -13.30 20.01 7.71
CA SER A 297 -14.44 20.01 8.64
C SER A 297 -15.14 21.38 8.68
N GLY A 298 -14.38 22.49 8.75
CA GLY A 298 -14.91 23.85 8.93
C GLY A 298 -15.32 24.61 7.65
N GLY A 299 -15.35 23.95 6.48
CA GLY A 299 -15.49 24.63 5.19
C GLY A 299 -14.17 25.27 4.70
N ARG A 300 -14.22 25.99 3.56
CA ARG A 300 -13.01 26.45 2.86
C ARG A 300 -12.46 27.78 3.39
N THR A 301 -11.48 27.71 4.29
CA THR A 301 -10.72 28.88 4.79
C THR A 301 -9.21 28.82 4.54
N GLY A 302 -8.73 27.84 3.75
CA GLY A 302 -7.37 27.83 3.20
C GLY A 302 -6.53 26.58 3.46
N GLY A 303 -7.07 25.55 4.10
CA GLY A 303 -6.37 24.28 4.34
C GLY A 303 -6.34 23.33 3.12
N ASN A 304 -5.32 22.47 3.06
CA ASN A 304 -5.00 21.62 1.90
C ASN A 304 -5.44 20.16 2.10
N SER A 305 -5.87 19.44 1.07
CA SER A 305 -6.14 17.99 1.23
C SER A 305 -4.85 17.19 1.47
N VAL A 306 -3.79 17.49 0.72
CA VAL A 306 -2.42 16.99 0.90
C VAL A 306 -1.49 18.20 0.85
N TYR A 307 -0.51 18.26 1.75
CA TYR A 307 0.48 19.33 1.80
C TYR A 307 1.87 18.74 2.05
N PHE A 308 2.77 18.97 1.11
CA PHE A 308 4.19 18.65 1.23
C PHE A 308 4.93 19.90 1.70
N GLN A 309 5.38 19.90 2.95
CA GLN A 309 6.22 20.96 3.52
C GLN A 309 7.70 20.60 3.26
N PRO A 310 8.47 21.45 2.56
CA PRO A 310 9.91 21.23 2.42
C PRO A 310 10.62 21.20 3.77
N TRP A 311 11.52 20.23 3.96
CA TRP A 311 12.34 20.11 5.18
C TRP A 311 13.47 21.14 5.18
N SER A 312 13.62 21.89 6.28
CA SER A 312 14.59 23.01 6.36
C SER A 312 16.06 22.58 6.14
N GLY A 313 16.46 21.42 6.67
CA GLY A 313 17.83 20.89 6.59
C GLY A 313 18.15 20.13 5.30
N ASP A 314 17.15 19.90 4.45
CA ASP A 314 17.28 19.37 3.09
C ASP A 314 15.97 19.60 2.31
N PRO A 315 15.86 20.71 1.55
CA PRO A 315 14.61 21.07 0.86
C PRO A 315 14.15 20.10 -0.22
N ARG A 316 14.88 19.00 -0.48
CA ARG A 316 14.42 17.89 -1.32
C ARG A 316 13.28 17.12 -0.64
N PHE A 317 13.37 16.92 0.67
CA PHE A 317 12.34 16.18 1.42
C PHE A 317 11.06 17.01 1.58
N PRO A 318 9.87 16.38 1.57
CA PRO A 318 9.61 14.93 1.53
C PRO A 318 9.75 14.26 0.15
N LEU A 319 10.30 13.04 0.12
CA LEU A 319 10.67 12.28 -1.09
C LEU A 319 9.88 10.97 -1.24
N GLU A 320 9.80 10.40 -2.44
CA GLU A 320 9.28 9.03 -2.67
C GLU A 320 7.83 8.74 -2.19
N ASN A 321 7.05 9.77 -1.83
CA ASN A 321 5.71 9.59 -1.29
C ASN A 321 4.67 9.42 -2.41
N VAL A 322 3.84 8.38 -2.30
CA VAL A 322 2.80 7.99 -3.25
C VAL A 322 1.42 8.28 -2.66
N PHE A 323 0.55 8.95 -3.42
CA PHE A 323 -0.85 9.23 -3.05
C PHE A 323 -1.76 8.87 -4.24
N GLN A 324 -2.40 7.72 -4.19
CA GLN A 324 -3.25 7.18 -5.25
C GLN A 324 -4.73 7.16 -4.86
N ASN A 325 -5.60 7.58 -5.78
CA ASN A 325 -7.06 7.61 -5.63
C ASN A 325 -7.53 8.41 -4.39
N ILE A 326 -6.96 9.59 -4.17
CA ILE A 326 -7.33 10.45 -3.03
C ILE A 326 -8.58 11.27 -3.35
N GLY A 327 -9.66 11.05 -2.60
CA GLY A 327 -10.87 11.87 -2.64
C GLY A 327 -10.69 13.20 -1.89
N MET A 328 -11.18 14.30 -2.47
CA MET A 328 -10.98 15.67 -1.97
C MET A 328 -12.32 16.42 -2.04
N SER A 329 -12.69 17.27 -1.06
CA SER A 329 -14.00 17.96 -1.13
C SER A 329 -14.00 19.17 -2.09
N GLN A 330 -15.02 19.26 -2.95
CA GLN A 330 -15.25 20.39 -3.86
C GLN A 330 -16.11 21.49 -3.21
N PRO A 331 -16.13 22.75 -3.71
CA PRO A 331 -16.70 23.88 -2.98
C PRO A 331 -18.24 23.93 -2.92
N VAL A 332 -18.94 22.92 -3.45
CA VAL A 332 -20.39 22.97 -3.68
C VAL A 332 -21.15 21.99 -2.78
N GLY A 333 -21.23 22.32 -1.49
CA GLY A 333 -22.34 21.92 -0.60
C GLY A 333 -22.66 20.44 -0.41
N GLY A 334 -21.79 19.51 -0.82
CA GLY A 334 -22.05 18.08 -0.74
C GLY A 334 -20.76 17.27 -0.73
N THR A 335 -20.77 16.14 -0.02
CA THR A 335 -19.61 15.26 0.16
C THR A 335 -19.30 14.52 -1.14
N SER A 336 -18.55 15.18 -2.03
CA SER A 336 -17.97 14.57 -3.22
C SER A 336 -16.83 15.42 -3.75
N GLY A 337 -15.81 14.74 -4.25
CA GLY A 337 -14.91 15.34 -5.22
C GLY A 337 -13.85 14.39 -5.72
N THR A 338 -13.54 14.57 -7.01
CA THR A 338 -12.45 13.96 -7.79
C THR A 338 -11.94 12.62 -7.26
N PHE A 339 -12.64 11.55 -7.64
CA PHE A 339 -12.08 10.19 -7.61
C PHE A 339 -10.90 10.10 -8.59
N GLY A 340 -9.86 9.34 -8.24
CA GLY A 340 -8.80 8.94 -9.19
C GLY A 340 -7.57 9.84 -9.31
N ASN A 341 -7.30 10.77 -8.39
CA ASN A 341 -6.03 11.52 -8.40
C ASN A 341 -4.85 10.62 -8.01
N ILE A 342 -3.77 10.62 -8.79
CA ILE A 342 -2.47 10.05 -8.39
C ILE A 342 -1.44 11.18 -8.31
N PHE A 343 -0.86 11.38 -7.13
CA PHE A 343 0.33 12.20 -6.91
C PHE A 343 1.47 11.25 -6.53
N VAL A 344 2.64 11.40 -7.15
CA VAL A 344 3.86 10.69 -6.73
C VAL A 344 4.99 11.70 -6.72
N THR A 345 5.67 11.85 -5.59
CA THR A 345 6.98 12.51 -5.58
C THR A 345 8.03 11.44 -5.89
N PHE A 346 8.69 11.53 -7.04
CA PHE A 346 9.83 10.67 -7.37
C PHE A 346 11.13 11.48 -7.23
N GLN A 347 12.01 11.05 -6.33
CA GLN A 347 13.44 11.30 -6.41
C GLN A 347 14.15 10.17 -5.66
N GLU A 348 14.96 9.38 -6.36
CA GLU A 348 15.58 8.17 -5.80
C GLU A 348 16.59 8.51 -4.70
N GLY A 349 16.36 7.97 -3.50
CA GLY A 349 17.01 8.32 -2.24
C GLY A 349 18.45 7.84 -2.01
N ASP A 350 19.30 7.77 -3.05
CA ASP A 350 20.72 7.38 -2.88
C ASP A 350 21.73 8.12 -3.79
N GLY A 351 21.26 9.01 -4.67
CA GLY A 351 22.08 9.70 -5.66
C GLY A 351 21.95 9.15 -7.09
N ALA A 352 21.06 8.19 -7.33
CA ALA A 352 20.67 7.77 -8.68
C ALA A 352 20.05 8.91 -9.52
N PRO A 353 20.28 8.92 -10.85
CA PRO A 353 19.80 9.99 -11.74
C PRO A 353 18.32 9.85 -12.11
N VAL A 354 17.56 10.94 -11.93
CA VAL A 354 16.10 11.01 -12.20
C VAL A 354 15.74 10.57 -13.64
N PRO A 355 14.84 9.59 -13.84
CA PRO A 355 14.31 9.23 -15.15
C PRO A 355 13.43 10.35 -15.76
N ILE A 356 13.66 10.69 -17.04
CA ILE A 356 12.97 11.79 -17.74
C ILE A 356 11.48 11.43 -17.99
N MET A 357 10.54 12.23 -17.49
CA MET A 357 9.07 12.06 -17.63
C MET A 357 8.37 13.40 -18.02
N PRO A 358 7.37 13.50 -18.96
CA PRO A 358 7.25 14.76 -19.75
C PRO A 358 6.04 15.75 -19.60
N SER A 359 4.82 15.43 -19.11
CA SER A 359 3.71 16.44 -19.01
C SER A 359 2.59 16.26 -17.91
N ILE A 360 2.77 16.68 -16.65
CA ILE A 360 1.70 16.94 -15.64
C ILE A 360 1.62 18.46 -15.48
N THR A 361 0.41 19.01 -15.28
CA THR A 361 0.22 20.43 -14.95
C THR A 361 -0.76 20.61 -13.79
N ALA A 362 -0.29 21.21 -12.70
CA ALA A 362 -1.10 21.78 -11.62
C ALA A 362 -0.66 23.23 -11.39
N LEU A 363 -1.58 24.11 -10.99
CA LEU A 363 -1.31 25.54 -10.82
C LEU A 363 -1.00 25.87 -9.35
N SER A 364 0.13 26.56 -9.13
CA SER A 364 0.43 27.22 -7.86
C SER A 364 0.14 28.73 -7.95
N HIS A 365 -0.33 29.30 -6.85
CA HIS A 365 -0.97 30.61 -6.73
C HIS A 365 -0.11 31.86 -7.04
N ARG A 366 1.14 31.73 -7.53
CA ARG A 366 2.03 32.86 -7.87
C ARG A 366 2.82 32.77 -9.17
N GLY A 367 2.35 31.98 -10.15
CA GLY A 367 2.56 32.29 -11.58
C GLY A 367 3.99 32.42 -12.13
N VAL A 368 5.01 31.84 -11.48
CA VAL A 368 6.38 31.75 -12.02
C VAL A 368 6.73 30.28 -12.27
N GLN A 369 7.39 30.04 -13.40
CA GLN A 369 7.36 28.77 -14.13
C GLN A 369 8.57 27.88 -13.80
N ALA A 370 8.33 26.65 -13.33
CA ALA A 370 9.38 25.65 -13.09
C ALA A 370 8.91 24.21 -13.42
N ALA A 371 9.49 23.65 -14.48
CA ALA A 371 9.53 22.23 -14.88
C ALA A 371 8.22 21.47 -15.23
N TYR A 372 8.39 20.37 -15.98
CA TYR A 372 7.36 19.52 -16.62
C TYR A 372 7.44 18.07 -16.07
N GLY A 373 6.33 17.32 -15.89
CA GLY A 373 6.46 15.85 -15.80
C GLY A 373 5.29 14.88 -15.45
N LYS A 374 4.60 14.38 -16.50
CA LYS A 374 4.07 13.02 -16.85
C LYS A 374 2.69 12.99 -17.56
N ARG A 375 2.67 12.83 -18.89
CA ARG A 375 1.46 12.88 -19.75
C ARG A 375 0.52 11.70 -19.44
N VAL A 376 -0.66 11.96 -18.86
CA VAL A 376 -1.70 10.94 -18.61
C VAL A 376 -2.55 10.80 -19.87
N TYR A 377 -2.28 9.77 -20.66
CA TYR A 377 -3.14 9.42 -21.78
C TYR A 377 -4.49 8.91 -21.27
N ARG A 378 -5.56 9.66 -21.51
CA ARG A 378 -6.94 9.21 -21.30
C ARG A 378 -7.46 8.58 -22.59
N SER A 379 -8.20 7.47 -22.48
CA SER A 379 -8.91 6.90 -23.63
C SER A 379 -10.03 7.87 -24.05
N ARG A 380 -9.81 8.61 -25.13
CA ARG A 380 -10.74 9.61 -25.70
C ARG A 380 -11.84 8.95 -26.53
N ASP A 381 -11.46 7.91 -27.28
CA ASP A 381 -12.34 7.04 -28.05
C ASP A 381 -11.85 5.59 -27.91
N ILE A 382 -12.79 4.65 -27.98
CA ILE A 382 -12.53 3.21 -27.95
C ILE A 382 -13.39 2.57 -29.04
N GLN A 383 -12.74 2.11 -30.11
CA GLN A 383 -13.38 1.45 -31.24
C GLN A 383 -12.94 0.00 -31.32
N THR A 384 -13.85 -0.88 -31.75
CA THR A 384 -13.56 -2.31 -31.91
C THR A 384 -14.18 -2.85 -33.19
N ALA A 385 -13.45 -3.73 -33.87
CA ALA A 385 -13.97 -4.54 -34.95
C ALA A 385 -13.69 -6.02 -34.65
N ALA A 386 -14.68 -6.87 -34.88
CA ALA A 386 -14.58 -8.30 -34.64
C ALA A 386 -15.11 -9.07 -35.85
N LEU A 387 -14.51 -10.23 -36.13
CA LEU A 387 -14.90 -11.10 -37.23
C LEU A 387 -16.28 -11.72 -36.97
N SER A 388 -17.23 -11.44 -37.87
CA SER A 388 -18.53 -12.13 -37.92
C SER A 388 -18.45 -13.51 -38.58
N ALA A 389 -17.39 -13.78 -39.34
CA ALA A 389 -17.03 -15.06 -39.93
C ALA A 389 -15.51 -15.11 -40.17
N ALA A 390 -14.96 -16.31 -40.39
CA ALA A 390 -13.54 -16.49 -40.66
C ALA A 390 -13.09 -15.71 -41.91
N ALA A 391 -11.94 -15.04 -41.83
CA ALA A 391 -11.36 -14.25 -42.91
C ALA A 391 -9.99 -14.83 -43.32
N SER A 392 -9.74 -14.93 -44.63
CA SER A 392 -8.53 -15.55 -45.18
C SER A 392 -7.76 -14.61 -46.10
N VAL A 393 -6.42 -14.66 -46.00
CA VAL A 393 -5.49 -13.96 -46.90
C VAL A 393 -4.59 -14.96 -47.59
N THR A 394 -4.49 -14.84 -48.91
CA THR A 394 -3.68 -15.71 -49.81
C THR A 394 -2.54 -14.95 -50.51
N THR A 395 -2.34 -13.66 -50.20
CA THR A 395 -1.33 -12.83 -50.86
C THR A 395 0.05 -13.00 -50.23
N THR A 396 1.11 -12.94 -51.04
CA THR A 396 2.51 -12.92 -50.57
C THR A 396 2.97 -11.56 -50.05
N SER A 397 2.29 -10.49 -50.47
CA SER A 397 2.36 -9.16 -49.86
C SER A 397 1.34 -9.02 -48.73
N PHE A 398 1.62 -8.14 -47.76
CA PHE A 398 0.67 -7.81 -46.70
C PHE A 398 -0.62 -7.18 -47.27
N SER A 399 -1.76 -7.73 -46.89
CA SER A 399 -3.09 -7.18 -47.15
C SER A 399 -3.96 -7.21 -45.89
N ASP A 400 -4.99 -6.36 -45.83
CA ASP A 400 -5.88 -6.28 -44.67
C ASP A 400 -6.70 -7.57 -44.50
N VAL A 401 -6.78 -8.08 -43.27
CA VAL A 401 -7.73 -9.13 -42.92
C VAL A 401 -9.12 -8.51 -42.88
N ALA A 402 -9.98 -8.88 -43.84
CA ALA A 402 -11.32 -8.32 -43.97
C ALA A 402 -12.12 -8.46 -42.65
N GLY A 403 -12.66 -7.35 -42.16
CA GLY A 403 -13.38 -7.29 -40.88
C GLY A 403 -12.51 -6.96 -39.65
N LEU A 404 -11.18 -6.86 -39.79
CA LEU A 404 -10.26 -6.42 -38.74
C LEU A 404 -9.57 -5.10 -39.09
N VAL A 405 -10.39 -4.11 -39.49
CA VAL A 405 -9.97 -2.74 -39.81
C VAL A 405 -10.86 -1.77 -39.04
N VAL A 406 -10.24 -0.77 -38.40
CA VAL A 406 -10.89 0.31 -37.65
C VAL A 406 -10.37 1.64 -38.17
N ALA A 407 -11.24 2.45 -38.74
CA ALA A 407 -10.96 3.85 -39.06
C ALA A 407 -11.45 4.73 -37.91
N LEU A 408 -10.55 5.48 -37.27
CA LEU A 408 -10.94 6.51 -36.29
C LEU A 408 -11.34 7.80 -37.01
N ALA A 409 -12.21 8.60 -36.39
CA ALA A 409 -12.63 9.89 -36.91
C ALA A 409 -12.30 11.01 -35.92
N GLY A 410 -11.56 12.03 -36.39
CA GLY A 410 -11.20 13.21 -35.61
C GLY A 410 -10.10 13.00 -34.57
N ALA A 411 -9.23 12.00 -34.74
CA ALA A 411 -8.09 11.72 -33.87
C ALA A 411 -7.18 12.96 -33.69
N ILE A 412 -6.56 13.15 -32.53
CA ILE A 412 -5.74 14.35 -32.29
C ILE A 412 -4.35 14.17 -32.90
N SER A 413 -4.24 14.54 -34.18
CA SER A 413 -3.02 14.45 -34.98
C SER A 413 -1.80 15.08 -34.28
N GLY A 414 -0.69 14.36 -34.26
CA GLY A 414 0.58 14.77 -33.66
C GLY A 414 0.62 14.84 -32.13
N SER A 415 -0.48 14.55 -31.43
CA SER A 415 -0.54 14.61 -29.96
C SER A 415 -1.09 13.34 -29.29
N SER A 416 -2.07 12.68 -29.92
CA SER A 416 -2.63 11.41 -29.43
C SER A 416 -1.77 10.21 -29.84
N LYS A 417 -1.73 9.22 -28.95
CA LYS A 417 -1.26 7.87 -29.23
C LYS A 417 -2.45 6.97 -29.55
N LEU A 418 -2.20 5.84 -30.18
CA LEU A 418 -3.23 4.85 -30.54
C LEU A 418 -2.77 3.50 -29.98
N ARG A 419 -3.37 3.01 -28.89
CA ARG A 419 -3.10 1.64 -28.43
C ARG A 419 -3.99 0.70 -29.22
N VAL A 420 -3.37 -0.21 -29.96
CA VAL A 420 -4.05 -1.20 -30.78
C VAL A 420 -3.76 -2.58 -30.22
N THR A 421 -4.79 -3.35 -29.95
CA THR A 421 -4.68 -4.76 -29.51
C THR A 421 -5.44 -5.64 -30.49
N PHE A 422 -4.76 -6.63 -31.06
CA PHE A 422 -5.39 -7.74 -31.74
C PHE A 422 -5.37 -8.98 -30.85
N SER A 423 -6.44 -9.77 -30.87
CA SER A 423 -6.48 -11.14 -30.35
C SER A 423 -7.34 -12.02 -31.24
N GLY A 424 -6.89 -13.24 -31.52
CA GLY A 424 -7.66 -14.19 -32.33
C GLY A 424 -7.01 -15.56 -32.49
N VAL A 425 -7.67 -16.41 -33.29
CA VAL A 425 -7.25 -17.77 -33.64
C VAL A 425 -6.90 -17.80 -35.12
N VAL A 426 -5.65 -18.14 -35.42
CA VAL A 426 -5.06 -18.11 -36.76
C VAL A 426 -4.62 -19.51 -37.17
N GLU A 427 -4.74 -19.84 -38.46
CA GLU A 427 -4.28 -21.10 -39.04
C GLU A 427 -3.57 -20.83 -40.36
N LYS A 428 -2.39 -21.43 -40.55
CA LYS A 428 -1.72 -21.50 -41.86
C LYS A 428 -2.05 -22.83 -42.52
N THR A 429 -2.84 -22.78 -43.58
CA THR A 429 -3.04 -23.94 -44.46
C THR A 429 -1.82 -24.14 -45.37
N GLY A 430 -1.62 -25.36 -45.87
CA GLY A 430 -0.49 -25.69 -46.75
C GLY A 430 0.87 -25.73 -46.05
N SER A 431 1.92 -25.50 -46.83
CA SER A 431 3.32 -25.40 -46.37
C SER A 431 3.66 -23.99 -45.85
N GLY A 432 4.95 -23.70 -45.61
CA GLY A 432 5.42 -22.33 -45.38
C GLY A 432 4.91 -21.67 -44.08
N THR A 433 4.84 -20.34 -44.09
CA THR A 433 4.53 -19.50 -42.92
C THR A 433 3.44 -18.50 -43.28
N GLY A 434 2.42 -18.39 -42.44
CA GLY A 434 1.50 -17.26 -42.41
C GLY A 434 2.01 -16.22 -41.44
N GLU A 435 2.01 -14.95 -41.85
CA GLU A 435 2.44 -13.84 -41.01
C GLU A 435 1.28 -12.86 -40.80
N LEU A 436 1.17 -12.33 -39.59
CA LEU A 436 0.14 -11.38 -39.17
C LEU A 436 0.81 -10.22 -38.44
N ALA A 437 0.36 -8.98 -38.64
CA ALA A 437 0.91 -7.82 -37.96
C ALA A 437 -0.14 -6.69 -37.85
N LEU A 438 0.07 -5.77 -36.91
CA LEU A 438 -0.69 -4.53 -36.84
C LEU A 438 -0.14 -3.53 -37.87
N ALA A 439 -1.03 -2.72 -38.43
CA ALA A 439 -0.69 -1.66 -39.36
C ALA A 439 -1.44 -0.35 -39.03
N LEU A 440 -0.77 0.78 -39.27
CA LEU A 440 -1.34 2.12 -39.25
C LEU A 440 -1.23 2.71 -40.67
N ASP A 441 -2.34 3.23 -41.20
CA ASP A 441 -2.44 3.85 -42.52
C ASP A 441 -1.79 2.98 -43.62
N GLY A 442 -2.03 1.67 -43.51
CA GLY A 442 -1.50 0.63 -44.39
C GLY A 442 -0.03 0.23 -44.16
N THR A 443 0.71 0.96 -43.33
CA THR A 443 2.10 0.67 -43.00
C THR A 443 2.19 -0.35 -41.87
N VAL A 444 2.82 -1.50 -42.13
CA VAL A 444 2.95 -2.60 -41.16
C VAL A 444 4.02 -2.29 -40.10
N ALA A 445 3.66 -2.42 -38.83
CA ALA A 445 4.59 -2.36 -37.72
C ALA A 445 5.33 -3.70 -37.56
N GLY A 446 6.54 -3.81 -38.14
CA GLY A 446 7.31 -5.06 -38.14
C GLY A 446 7.61 -5.66 -36.75
N HIS A 447 7.63 -4.86 -35.69
CA HIS A 447 7.78 -5.33 -34.30
C HIS A 447 6.52 -6.03 -33.73
N THR A 448 5.41 -6.03 -34.47
CA THR A 448 4.13 -6.67 -34.10
C THR A 448 3.90 -8.01 -34.82
N LEU A 449 4.89 -8.47 -35.58
CA LEU A 449 4.81 -9.69 -36.37
C LEU A 449 4.49 -10.91 -35.48
N GLN A 450 3.44 -11.64 -35.83
CA GLN A 450 3.08 -12.96 -35.34
C GLN A 450 3.19 -13.94 -36.52
N GLN A 451 3.65 -15.16 -36.27
CA GLN A 451 3.83 -16.18 -37.30
C GLN A 451 3.06 -17.46 -36.95
N ALA A 452 2.41 -18.05 -37.94
CA ALA A 452 1.76 -19.36 -37.87
C ALA A 452 2.39 -20.29 -38.92
N ALA A 453 2.90 -21.45 -38.50
CA ALA A 453 3.54 -22.41 -39.39
C ALA A 453 2.52 -23.29 -40.11
N GLY A 454 2.77 -23.60 -41.39
CA GLY A 454 1.95 -24.53 -42.17
C GLY A 454 1.86 -25.90 -41.51
N GLY A 455 0.65 -26.44 -41.38
CA GLY A 455 0.41 -27.74 -40.77
C GLY A 455 0.46 -27.79 -39.24
N SER A 456 0.67 -26.67 -38.54
CA SER A 456 0.60 -26.61 -37.06
C SER A 456 -0.83 -26.51 -36.50
N GLY A 457 -1.84 -26.45 -37.37
CA GLY A 457 -3.24 -26.29 -37.02
C GLY A 457 -3.59 -24.87 -36.57
N ARG A 458 -4.61 -24.77 -35.72
CA ARG A 458 -5.09 -23.48 -35.17
C ARG A 458 -4.26 -23.06 -33.97
N GLN A 459 -3.79 -21.81 -34.00
CA GLN A 459 -2.96 -21.20 -32.98
C GLN A 459 -3.60 -19.90 -32.48
N ASN A 460 -3.45 -19.60 -31.19
CA ASN A 460 -3.82 -18.29 -30.66
C ASN A 460 -2.74 -17.27 -31.06
N ALA A 461 -3.15 -16.11 -31.56
CA ALA A 461 -2.27 -14.99 -31.83
C ALA A 461 -2.84 -13.73 -31.13
N SER A 462 -1.98 -13.01 -30.43
CA SER A 462 -2.35 -11.78 -29.71
C SER A 462 -1.16 -10.83 -29.73
N VAL A 463 -1.43 -9.56 -30.01
CA VAL A 463 -0.38 -8.53 -30.05
C VAL A 463 -0.96 -7.15 -29.73
N THR A 464 -0.24 -6.38 -28.92
CA THR A 464 -0.56 -4.99 -28.59
C THR A 464 0.59 -4.09 -29.00
N ALA A 465 0.28 -2.94 -29.61
CA ALA A 465 1.25 -1.90 -29.93
C ALA A 465 0.67 -0.51 -29.66
N VAL A 466 1.55 0.49 -29.61
CA VAL A 466 1.18 1.90 -29.48
C VAL A 466 1.75 2.66 -30.67
N PHE A 467 0.88 3.35 -31.41
CA PHE A 467 1.25 4.18 -32.55
C PHE A 467 1.09 5.67 -32.23
N ASP A 468 1.68 6.53 -33.05
CA ASP A 468 1.40 7.97 -33.09
C ASP A 468 0.28 8.24 -34.10
N ALA A 469 -0.73 9.02 -33.72
CA ALA A 469 -1.73 9.49 -34.66
C ALA A 469 -1.13 10.58 -35.56
N ALA A 470 -0.63 10.21 -36.74
CA ALA A 470 -0.05 11.15 -37.71
C ALA A 470 -1.12 11.92 -38.52
N SER A 471 -2.39 11.51 -38.43
CA SER A 471 -3.53 12.12 -39.12
C SER A 471 -4.74 12.22 -38.19
N ALA A 472 -5.76 12.98 -38.61
CA ALA A 472 -7.04 13.05 -37.89
C ALA A 472 -8.00 11.89 -38.23
N SER A 473 -7.67 11.05 -39.19
CA SER A 473 -8.49 9.90 -39.58
C SER A 473 -7.65 8.63 -39.79
N PRO A 474 -6.89 8.19 -38.76
CA PRO A 474 -5.98 7.06 -38.89
C PRO A 474 -6.77 5.76 -39.06
N THR A 475 -6.28 4.90 -39.94
CA THR A 475 -6.84 3.56 -40.19
C THR A 475 -5.92 2.50 -39.60
N LEU A 476 -6.42 1.77 -38.62
CA LEU A 476 -5.71 0.70 -37.93
C LEU A 476 -6.22 -0.63 -38.45
N ALA A 477 -5.32 -1.54 -38.80
CA ALA A 477 -5.68 -2.83 -39.38
C ALA A 477 -4.83 -3.96 -38.85
N VAL A 478 -5.42 -5.16 -38.86
CA VAL A 478 -4.65 -6.41 -38.84
C VAL A 478 -4.35 -6.78 -40.29
N ARG A 479 -3.06 -6.83 -40.65
CA ARG A 479 -2.61 -7.25 -41.98
C ARG A 479 -1.99 -8.64 -41.93
N ALA A 480 -2.25 -9.45 -42.95
CA ALA A 480 -1.67 -10.78 -43.10
C ALA A 480 -0.91 -10.93 -44.43
N ARG A 481 0.02 -11.88 -44.49
CA ARG A 481 0.59 -12.42 -45.74
C ARG A 481 0.94 -13.90 -45.61
N SER A 482 0.98 -14.60 -46.73
CA SER A 482 1.38 -16.00 -46.84
C SER A 482 2.71 -16.13 -47.57
N SER A 483 3.67 -16.87 -47.03
CA SER A 483 4.98 -17.07 -47.69
C SER A 483 4.89 -17.85 -49.01
N ASP A 484 3.83 -18.64 -49.22
CA ASP A 484 3.66 -19.53 -50.38
C ASP A 484 2.31 -19.36 -51.11
N GLY A 485 1.53 -18.33 -50.76
CA GLY A 485 0.24 -18.03 -51.37
C GLY A 485 -0.95 -18.89 -50.90
N THR A 486 -0.72 -19.94 -50.11
CA THR A 486 -1.83 -20.71 -49.51
C THR A 486 -2.38 -20.00 -48.26
N ALA A 487 -3.65 -20.23 -47.91
CA ALA A 487 -4.40 -19.33 -47.02
C ALA A 487 -3.84 -19.25 -45.58
N VAL A 488 -3.67 -18.01 -45.11
CA VAL A 488 -3.66 -17.63 -43.69
C VAL A 488 -5.10 -17.30 -43.31
N THR A 489 -5.69 -18.05 -42.40
CA THR A 489 -7.10 -17.85 -41.98
C THR A 489 -7.15 -17.40 -40.53
N VAL A 490 -7.80 -16.28 -40.26
CA VAL A 490 -8.22 -15.88 -38.92
C VAL A 490 -9.64 -16.40 -38.72
N HIS A 491 -9.82 -17.43 -37.89
CA HIS A 491 -11.10 -18.11 -37.67
C HIS A 491 -12.05 -17.30 -36.80
N SER A 492 -11.50 -16.63 -35.80
CA SER A 492 -12.19 -15.76 -34.86
C SER A 492 -11.18 -14.76 -34.32
N GLY A 493 -11.52 -13.47 -34.27
CA GLY A 493 -10.63 -12.46 -33.72
C GLY A 493 -11.26 -11.09 -33.67
N SER A 494 -10.61 -10.20 -32.92
CA SER A 494 -10.99 -8.80 -32.77
C SER A 494 -9.77 -7.89 -32.74
N ILE A 495 -9.95 -6.67 -33.24
CA ILE A 495 -9.04 -5.54 -33.06
C ILE A 495 -9.75 -4.51 -32.17
N LEU A 496 -9.06 -4.09 -31.12
CA LEU A 496 -9.45 -3.00 -30.22
C LEU A 496 -8.49 -1.83 -30.44
N VAL A 497 -9.02 -0.63 -30.63
CA VAL A 497 -8.25 0.60 -30.78
C VAL A 497 -8.70 1.59 -29.70
N GLU A 498 -7.78 1.98 -28.83
CA GLU A 498 -7.96 3.05 -27.86
C GLU A 498 -7.18 4.28 -28.36
N GLU A 499 -7.88 5.40 -28.58
CA GLU A 499 -7.20 6.68 -28.76
C GLU A 499 -6.82 7.25 -27.39
N LEU A 500 -5.53 7.44 -27.20
CA LEU A 500 -4.88 7.84 -25.97
C LEU A 500 -4.42 9.31 -26.08
N TYR A 501 -5.03 10.23 -25.32
CA TYR A 501 -4.70 11.66 -25.31
C TYR A 501 -4.26 12.17 -23.93
#